data_AF-A0A8R2R8Y3-F1
#
_entry.id   AF-A0A8R2R8Y3-F1
#
_cell.length_a   1.000
_cell.length_b   1.000
_cell.length_c   1.000
_cell.angle_alpha   90.00
_cell.angle_beta   90.00
_cell.angle_gamma   90.00
#
_symmetry.space_group_name_H-M   'P 1'
#
loop_
_entity.id
_entity.type
_entity.pdbx_description
1 polymer ?
#
loop_
_entity_poly.entity_id
_entity_poly.type
_entity_poly.pdbx_seq_one_letter_code
_entity_poly.pdbx_strand_id
1 'polypeptide(L)'
;MTYAHTYKAHSTFRYKLRPEVNLEAVAEALPDKCTGADLLQVVSTARSAAVRALVAKLHNGTLKESELSPDSIVIGVSELWEGVVSFRPSVTDDELSHYEAMESQM
;
A
#
# COMPACT_ATOMS: atom_id res chain seq x y z
N MET A 1 -4.05 18.41 37.22
CA MET A 1 -2.78 18.64 36.49
C MET A 1 -2.73 17.61 35.38
N THR A 2 -3.16 18.00 34.19
CA THR A 2 -3.50 17.09 33.09
C THR A 2 -2.30 16.96 32.16
N TYR A 3 -1.67 15.79 32.11
CA TYR A 3 -0.67 15.49 31.09
C TYR A 3 -1.36 14.82 29.90
N ALA A 4 -1.83 15.65 28.97
CA ALA A 4 -2.19 15.19 27.64
C ALA A 4 -0.89 15.03 26.84
N HIS A 5 -0.36 13.81 26.77
CA HIS A 5 0.61 13.46 25.74
C HIS A 5 -0.12 13.50 24.39
N THR A 6 -0.02 14.64 23.71
CA THR A 6 -0.28 14.74 22.28
C THR A 6 0.78 13.91 21.56
N TYR A 7 0.49 12.63 21.34
CA TYR A 7 1.16 11.88 20.30
C TYR A 7 0.80 12.58 18.98
N LYS A 8 1.71 13.42 18.49
CA LYS A 8 1.74 13.78 17.08
C LYS A 8 1.86 12.47 16.33
N ALA A 9 0.77 11.99 15.75
CA ALA A 9 0.79 10.92 14.77
C ALA A 9 1.87 11.29 13.75
N HIS A 10 2.98 10.54 13.77
CA HIS A 10 3.98 10.53 12.73
C HIS A 10 3.21 10.45 11.41
N SER A 11 3.42 11.40 10.50
CA SER A 11 2.58 11.58 9.31
C SER A 11 2.49 10.26 8.54
N THR A 12 1.43 9.48 8.78
CA THR A 12 1.07 8.35 7.93
C THR A 12 0.91 8.95 6.56
N PHE A 13 1.81 8.60 5.64
CA PHE A 13 1.76 9.04 4.25
C PHE A 13 0.40 8.60 3.71
N ARG A 14 -0.61 9.48 3.72
CA ARG A 14 -1.98 9.10 3.37
C ARG A 14 -2.01 8.90 1.87
N TYR A 15 -2.06 7.64 1.45
CA TYR A 15 -2.26 7.30 0.05
C TYR A 15 -3.63 7.83 -0.39
N LYS A 16 -3.65 8.59 -1.48
CA LYS A 16 -4.90 8.99 -2.12
C LYS A 16 -5.39 7.84 -2.98
N LEU A 17 -6.57 7.34 -2.65
CA LEU A 17 -7.27 6.32 -3.43
C LEU A 17 -8.35 6.99 -4.27
N ARG A 18 -8.61 6.45 -5.45
CA ARG A 18 -9.80 6.85 -6.20
C ARG A 18 -11.06 6.32 -5.52
N PRO A 19 -12.22 7.01 -5.64
CA PRO A 19 -13.46 6.59 -4.99
C PRO A 19 -13.92 5.17 -5.32
N GLU A 20 -13.62 4.69 -6.52
CA GLU A 20 -13.97 3.35 -7.01
C GLU A 20 -13.11 2.22 -6.43
N VAL A 21 -12.08 2.52 -5.64
CA VAL A 21 -11.24 1.49 -5.01
C VAL A 21 -12.00 0.81 -3.88
N ASN A 22 -12.21 -0.51 -4.02
CA ASN A 22 -12.75 -1.36 -2.96
C ASN A 22 -11.60 -2.10 -2.24
N LEU A 23 -11.30 -1.70 -1.01
CA LEU A 23 -10.25 -2.36 -0.20
C LEU A 23 -10.68 -3.73 0.35
N GLU A 24 -11.98 -3.99 0.49
CA GLU A 24 -12.48 -5.31 0.92
C GLU A 24 -12.16 -6.36 -0.15
N ALA A 25 -12.42 -6.05 -1.43
CA ALA A 25 -12.07 -6.94 -2.54
C ALA A 25 -10.55 -7.19 -2.66
N VAL A 26 -9.73 -6.23 -2.22
CA VAL A 26 -8.27 -6.39 -2.18
C VAL A 26 -7.86 -7.30 -1.04
N ALA A 27 -8.49 -7.15 0.13
CA ALA A 27 -8.25 -8.05 1.27
C ALA A 27 -8.65 -9.49 0.93
N GLU A 28 -9.80 -9.69 0.26
CA GLU A 28 -10.25 -11.01 -0.22
C GLU A 28 -9.29 -11.66 -1.23
N ALA A 29 -8.50 -10.85 -1.95
CA ALA A 29 -7.56 -11.33 -2.95
C ALA A 29 -6.17 -11.67 -2.40
N LEU A 30 -5.86 -11.22 -1.19
CA LEU A 30 -4.59 -11.51 -0.54
C LEU A 30 -4.66 -12.88 0.15
N PRO A 31 -3.54 -13.60 0.28
CA PRO A 31 -3.52 -14.85 1.03
C PRO A 31 -3.78 -14.60 2.52
N ASP A 32 -4.34 -15.60 3.20
CA ASP A 32 -4.63 -15.56 4.64
C ASP A 32 -3.41 -15.18 5.49
N LYS A 33 -2.22 -15.62 5.04
CA LYS A 33 -0.93 -15.31 5.66
C LYS A 33 -0.26 -14.16 4.92
N CYS A 34 -0.29 -12.99 5.55
CA CYS A 34 0.44 -11.80 5.12
C CYS A 34 1.11 -11.15 6.32
N THR A 35 2.38 -10.82 6.20
CA THR A 35 3.07 -9.96 7.17
C THR A 35 2.82 -8.48 6.85
N GLY A 36 3.13 -7.60 7.81
CA GLY A 36 3.11 -6.15 7.57
C GLY A 36 4.06 -5.71 6.44
N ALA A 37 5.16 -6.44 6.22
CA ALA A 37 6.10 -6.16 5.14
C ALA A 37 5.49 -6.49 3.76
N ASP A 38 4.75 -7.59 3.66
CA ASP A 38 4.07 -7.98 2.42
C ASP A 38 2.99 -6.96 2.03
N LEU A 39 2.19 -6.52 3.01
CA LEU A 39 1.19 -5.48 2.80
C LEU A 39 1.82 -4.15 2.37
N LEU A 40 2.97 -3.78 2.97
CA LEU A 40 3.71 -2.59 2.58
C LEU A 40 4.25 -2.72 1.15
N GLN A 41 4.71 -3.91 0.75
CA GLN A 41 5.17 -4.19 -0.61
C GLN A 41 4.04 -4.01 -1.62
N VAL A 42 2.85 -4.56 -1.37
CA VAL A 42 1.66 -4.41 -2.23
C VAL A 42 1.33 -2.94 -2.47
N VAL A 43 1.23 -2.15 -1.39
CA VAL A 43 0.87 -0.72 -1.51
C VAL A 43 2.00 0.10 -2.15
N SER A 44 3.26 -0.26 -1.91
CA SER A 44 4.42 0.40 -2.54
C SER A 44 4.50 0.13 -4.04
N THR A 45 4.19 -1.10 -4.47
CA THR A 45 4.07 -1.43 -5.90
C THR A 45 2.94 -0.65 -6.54
N ALA A 46 1.76 -0.63 -5.92
CA ALA A 46 0.60 0.11 -6.41
C ALA A 46 0.89 1.60 -6.57
N ARG A 47 1.54 2.21 -5.57
CA ARG A 47 1.97 3.61 -5.67
C ARG A 47 2.96 3.83 -6.80
N SER A 48 3.89 2.91 -7.01
CA SER A 48 4.86 2.99 -8.10
C SER A 48 4.17 2.90 -9.47
N ALA A 49 3.13 2.07 -9.60
CA ALA A 49 2.29 2.01 -10.80
C ALA A 49 1.57 3.34 -11.06
N ALA A 50 1.02 3.97 -10.02
CA ALA A 50 0.38 5.29 -10.15
C ALA A 50 1.36 6.38 -10.60
N VAL A 51 2.60 6.36 -10.10
CA VAL A 51 3.67 7.27 -10.55
C VAL A 51 4.00 7.02 -12.02
N ARG A 52 4.15 5.76 -12.46
CA ARG A 52 4.39 5.42 -13.87
C ARG A 52 3.26 5.91 -14.78
N ALA A 53 2.00 5.75 -14.35
CA ALA A 53 0.84 6.25 -15.08
C ALA A 53 0.84 7.78 -15.20
N LEU A 54 1.26 8.50 -14.14
CA LEU A 54 1.41 9.95 -14.18
C LEU A 54 2.51 10.40 -15.14
N VAL A 55 3.67 9.72 -15.13
CA VAL A 55 4.77 9.97 -16.07
C VAL A 55 4.30 9.77 -17.52
N ALA A 56 3.54 8.71 -17.79
CA ALA A 56 2.99 8.46 -19.12
C ALA A 56 2.06 9.60 -19.60
N LYS A 57 1.25 10.19 -18.71
CA LYS A 57 0.39 11.35 -19.01
C LYS A 57 1.17 12.63 -19.31
N LEU A 58 2.32 12.82 -18.66
CA LEU A 58 3.22 13.94 -18.97
C LEU A 58 3.83 13.74 -20.36
N HIS A 59 4.36 12.54 -20.64
CA HIS A 59 5.01 12.23 -21.92
C HIS A 59 4.07 12.30 -23.11
N ASN A 60 2.79 11.94 -22.94
CA ASN A 60 1.80 12.00 -24.01
C ASN A 60 1.06 13.35 -24.10
N GLY A 61 1.41 14.33 -23.25
CA GLY A 61 0.83 15.67 -23.24
C GLY A 61 -0.60 15.77 -22.71
N THR A 62 -1.15 14.69 -22.12
CA THR A 62 -2.49 14.71 -21.48
C THR A 62 -2.49 15.49 -20.18
N LEU A 63 -1.32 15.69 -19.56
CA LEU A 63 -1.11 16.53 -18.38
C LEU A 63 0.13 17.39 -18.60
N LYS A 64 0.09 18.67 -18.21
CA LYS A 64 1.27 19.55 -18.21
C LYS A 64 1.96 19.54 -16.86
N GLU A 65 3.27 19.79 -16.85
CA GLU A 65 4.05 19.89 -15.61
C GLU A 65 3.51 20.94 -14.63
N SER A 66 2.99 22.06 -15.16
CA SER A 66 2.37 23.13 -14.36
C SER A 66 1.10 22.70 -13.61
N GLU A 67 0.50 21.56 -13.99
CA GLU A 67 -0.70 21.01 -13.37
C GLU A 67 -0.37 19.96 -12.29
N LEU A 68 0.92 19.65 -12.07
CA LEU A 68 1.36 18.74 -11.03
C LEU A 68 1.18 19.37 -9.64
N SER A 69 0.76 18.53 -8.70
CA SER A 69 0.68 18.86 -7.29
C SER A 69 1.03 17.63 -6.44
N PRO A 70 1.24 17.79 -5.12
CA PRO A 70 1.41 16.65 -4.21
C PRO A 70 0.26 15.63 -4.27
N ASP A 71 -0.90 16.04 -4.80
CA ASP A 71 -2.11 15.27 -4.88
C ASP A 71 -2.29 14.53 -6.22
N SER A 72 -1.37 14.71 -7.17
CA SER A 72 -1.45 14.12 -8.51
C SER A 72 -1.22 12.60 -8.53
N ILE A 73 -0.64 12.04 -7.47
CA ILE A 73 -0.45 10.58 -7.33
C ILE A 73 -1.69 10.02 -6.63
N VAL A 74 -2.59 9.46 -7.42
CA VAL A 74 -3.81 8.81 -6.94
C VAL A 74 -3.80 7.35 -7.40
N ILE A 75 -3.91 6.42 -6.46
CA ILE A 75 -3.95 4.98 -6.72
C ILE A 75 -5.38 4.61 -7.12
N GLY A 76 -5.56 4.09 -8.33
CA GLY A 76 -6.82 3.50 -8.79
C GLY A 76 -6.82 1.98 -8.65
N VAL A 77 -7.90 1.37 -9.13
CA VAL A 77 -8.11 -0.08 -9.08
C VAL A 77 -7.02 -0.84 -9.82
N SER A 78 -6.64 -0.38 -11.02
CA SER A 78 -5.59 -1.01 -11.84
C SER A 78 -4.24 -1.05 -11.14
N GLU A 79 -3.82 0.07 -10.56
CA GLU A 79 -2.55 0.17 -9.86
C GLU A 79 -2.55 -0.69 -8.60
N LEU A 80 -3.66 -0.72 -7.86
CA LEU A 80 -3.77 -1.54 -6.67
C LEU A 80 -3.71 -3.04 -7.00
N TRP A 81 -4.36 -3.46 -8.09
CA TRP A 81 -4.28 -4.84 -8.57
C TRP A 81 -2.88 -5.23 -9.04
N GLU A 82 -2.11 -4.32 -9.62
CA GLU A 82 -0.70 -4.57 -9.92
C GLU A 82 0.09 -4.89 -8.64
N GLY A 83 -0.23 -4.17 -7.55
CA GLY A 83 0.29 -4.48 -6.22
C GLY A 83 -0.02 -5.90 -5.77
N VAL A 84 -1.28 -6.32 -5.83
CA VAL A 84 -1.72 -7.66 -5.40
C VAL A 84 -1.11 -8.76 -6.29
N VAL A 85 -1.09 -8.59 -7.61
CA VAL A 85 -0.47 -9.56 -8.53
C VAL A 85 1.03 -9.69 -8.30
N SER A 86 1.68 -8.60 -7.87
CA SER A 86 3.11 -8.59 -7.52
C SER A 86 3.43 -9.20 -6.16
N PHE A 87 2.42 -9.58 -5.37
CA PHE A 87 2.59 -10.09 -4.02
C PHE A 87 3.58 -11.26 -3.99
N ARG A 88 4.58 -11.15 -3.11
CA ARG A 88 5.51 -12.24 -2.80
C ARG A 88 5.66 -12.31 -1.28
N PRO A 89 5.39 -13.48 -0.66
CA PRO A 89 5.64 -13.66 0.76
C PRO A 89 7.11 -13.33 1.09
N SER A 90 7.31 -12.47 2.07
CA SER A 90 8.65 -12.12 2.59
C SER A 90 9.19 -13.16 3.56
N VAL A 91 8.31 -14.00 4.12
CA VAL A 91 8.65 -15.13 4.99
C VAL A 91 8.05 -16.40 4.43
N THR A 92 8.70 -17.52 4.71
CA THR A 92 8.18 -18.85 4.37
C THR A 92 7.09 -19.28 5.36
N ASP A 93 6.26 -20.23 4.95
CA ASP A 93 5.24 -20.82 5.82
C ASP A 93 5.85 -21.48 7.07
N ASP A 94 7.00 -22.13 6.91
CA ASP A 94 7.72 -22.81 8.01
C ASP A 94 8.22 -21.81 9.06
N GLU A 95 8.76 -20.67 8.63
CA GLU A 95 9.19 -19.59 9.52
C GLU A 95 8.00 -19.01 10.28
N LEU A 96 6.88 -18.77 9.59
CA LEU A 96 5.69 -18.22 10.23
C LEU A 96 5.12 -19.18 11.29
N SER A 97 4.99 -20.46 10.95
CA SER A 97 4.50 -21.48 11.89
C SER A 97 5.46 -21.70 13.07
N HIS A 98 6.76 -21.52 12.87
CA HIS A 98 7.72 -21.52 13.98
C HIS A 98 7.46 -20.37 14.96
N TYR A 99 7.26 -19.14 14.46
CA TYR A 99 6.97 -17.98 15.31
C TYR A 99 5.63 -18.11 16.04
N GLU A 100 4.58 -18.58 15.37
CA GLU A 100 3.26 -18.84 15.97
C GLU A 100 3.33 -19.88 17.11
N ALA A 101 4.14 -20.92 16.95
CA ALA A 101 4.35 -21.94 17.96
C ALA A 101 5.12 -21.42 19.19
N MET A 102 6.01 -20.44 19.00
CA MET A 102 6.72 -19.77 20.10
C MET A 102 5.81 -18.83 20.89
N GLU A 103 4.98 -18.03 20.20
CA GLU A 103 4.01 -17.15 20.87
C GLU A 103 2.99 -17.93 21.70
N SER A 104 2.55 -19.09 21.21
CA SER A 104 1.58 -19.95 21.91
C SER A 104 2.10 -20.58 23.21
N GLN A 105 3.42 -20.53 23.46
CA GLN A 105 4.06 -21.09 24.65
C GLN A 105 4.34 -20.04 25.74
N MET A 106 4.09 -18.76 25.46
CA MET A 106 4.20 -17.65 26.42
C MET A 106 2.85 -17.35 27.08
#